data_AF-A0A2X3GS00-F1
#
_entry.id   AF-A0A2X3GS00-F1
#
_cell.length_a   1.000
_cell.length_b   1.000
_cell.length_c   1.000
_cell.angle_alpha   90.00
_cell.angle_beta   90.00
_cell.angle_gamma   90.00
#
_symmetry.space_group_name_H-M   'P 1'
#
loop_
_entity.id
_entity.type
_entity.pdbx_description
1 polymer ?
#
loop_
_entity_poly.entity_id
_entity_poly.type
_entity_poly.pdbx_seq_one_letter_code
_entity_poly.pdbx_strand_id
1 'polypeptide(L)' 'MPWPQVVQLLQKYTRLEKQGDTGLYHVARIKQWLGYLRKEYTEALTLFNEIRALQTSAEIAAAIGRY' A
#
# COMPACT_ATOMS: atom_id res chain seq x y z
N MET A 1 2.96 -5.31 15.71
CA MET A 1 2.96 -6.34 14.67
C MET A 1 4.24 -6.17 13.87
N PRO A 2 5.04 -7.21 13.59
CA PRO A 2 6.24 -7.07 12.77
C PRO A 2 5.92 -6.52 11.37
N TRP A 3 6.80 -5.69 10.83
CA TRP A 3 6.63 -5.09 9.50
C TRP A 3 6.25 -6.10 8.39
N PRO A 4 6.86 -7.30 8.31
CA PRO A 4 6.49 -8.29 7.27
C PRO A 4 5.01 -8.70 7.32
N GLN A 5 4.40 -8.76 8.51
CA GLN A 5 2.97 -9.08 8.64
C GLN A 5 2.09 -7.92 8.18
N VAL A 6 2.52 -6.68 8.39
CA VAL A 6 1.85 -5.47 7.88
C VAL A 6 1.89 -5.47 6.34
N VAL A 7 3.04 -5.79 5.75
CA VAL A 7 3.17 -5.89 4.29
C VAL A 7 2.27 -6.98 3.73
N GLN A 8 2.20 -8.16 4.35
CA GLN A 8 1.27 -9.21 3.93
C GLN A 8 -0.20 -8.76 3.97
N LEU A 9 -0.60 -7.96 4.95
CA LEU A 9 -1.94 -7.37 5.01
C LEU A 9 -2.17 -6.40 3.86
N LEU A 10 -1.19 -5.55 3.54
CA LEU A 10 -1.25 -4.63 2.40
C LEU A 10 -1.36 -5.38 1.06
N GLN A 11 -0.57 -6.44 0.87
CA GLN A 11 -0.62 -7.30 -0.32
C GLN A 11 -1.97 -8.01 -0.48
N LYS A 12 -2.57 -8.46 0.63
CA LYS A 12 -3.93 -9.03 0.60
C LYS A 12 -4.95 -7.95 0.24
N TYR A 13 -4.83 -6.75 0.83
CA TYR A 13 -5.73 -5.64 0.56
C TYR A 13 -5.72 -5.19 -0.90
N THR A 14 -4.54 -5.19 -1.56
CA THR A 14 -4.44 -4.90 -3.00
C THR A 14 -5.12 -5.94 -3.89
N ARG A 15 -5.33 -7.18 -3.40
CA ARG A 15 -5.96 -8.27 -4.17
C ARG A 15 -7.46 -8.41 -3.92
N LEU A 16 -7.97 -7.81 -2.84
CA LEU A 16 -9.39 -7.81 -2.49
C LEU A 16 -10.21 -6.85 -3.35
N GLU A 17 -9.79 -6.60 -4.60
CA GLU A 17 -10.45 -5.67 -5.49
C GLU A 17 -11.95 -5.97 -5.57
N LYS A 18 -12.71 -4.91 -5.27
CA LYS A 18 -14.17 -4.92 -5.36
C LYS A 18 -14.52 -4.90 -6.84
N GLN A 19 -15.29 -5.88 -7.32
CA GLN A 19 -15.85 -5.85 -8.67
C GLN A 19 -16.54 -4.48 -8.91
N GLY A 20 -16.00 -3.69 -9.83
CA GLY A 20 -16.55 -2.39 -10.25
C GLY A 20 -15.81 -1.13 -9.75
N ASP A 21 -14.71 -1.26 -8.99
CA ASP A 21 -13.93 -0.09 -8.56
C ASP A 21 -12.90 0.35 -9.61
N THR A 22 -12.76 1.66 -9.85
CA THR A 22 -11.93 2.24 -10.92
C THR A 22 -10.42 2.23 -10.61
N GLY A 23 -9.98 1.47 -9.61
CA GLY A 23 -8.60 1.40 -9.11
C GLY A 23 -8.19 2.58 -8.21
N LEU A 24 -8.76 3.77 -8.39
CA LEU A 24 -8.35 4.97 -7.63
C LEU A 24 -8.67 4.90 -6.12
N TYR A 25 -9.71 4.17 -5.72
CA TYR A 25 -10.08 4.00 -4.31
C TYR A 25 -8.97 3.32 -3.49
N HIS A 26 -8.40 2.23 -4.01
CA HIS A 26 -7.33 1.49 -3.32
C HIS A 26 -6.04 2.31 -3.25
N VAL A 27 -5.71 3.06 -4.30
CA VAL A 27 -4.58 3.99 -4.32
C VAL A 27 -4.69 4.99 -3.17
N ALA A 28 -5.84 5.64 -3.01
CA ALA A 28 -6.07 6.61 -1.95
C ALA A 28 -5.99 5.95 -0.56
N ARG A 29 -6.59 4.76 -0.39
CA ARG A 29 -6.62 4.07 0.91
C ARG A 29 -5.26 3.56 1.35
N ILE A 30 -4.47 2.97 0.45
CA ILE A 30 -3.13 2.49 0.78
C ILE A 30 -2.22 3.66 1.16
N LYS A 31 -2.27 4.77 0.41
CA LYS A 31 -1.50 5.99 0.74
C LYS A 31 -1.91 6.54 2.11
N GLN A 32 -3.21 6.58 2.40
CA GLN A 32 -3.70 7.01 3.70
C GLN A 32 -3.17 6.09 4.82
N TRP A 33 -3.25 4.77 4.64
CA TRP A 33 -2.83 3.81 5.65
C TRP A 33 -1.33 3.87 5.92
N LEU A 34 -0.51 3.93 4.86
CA LEU A 34 0.94 4.14 4.99
C LEU A 34 1.28 5.51 5.60
N GLY A 35 0.45 6.53 5.38
CA GLY A 35 0.56 7.82 6.04
C GLY A 35 0.43 7.76 7.56
N TYR A 36 -0.33 6.79 8.09
CA TYR A 36 -0.37 6.50 9.53
C TYR A 36 0.80 5.61 9.96
N LEU A 37 1.09 4.54 9.20
CA LEU A 37 2.12 3.56 9.56
C LEU A 37 3.53 4.16 9.57
N ARG A 38 3.83 5.17 8.75
CA ARG A 38 5.15 5.84 8.73
C ARG A 38 5.54 6.53 10.05
N LYS A 39 4.59 6.70 10.99
CA LYS A 39 4.88 7.23 12.34
C LYS A 39 5.49 6.16 13.25
N GLU A 40 5.20 4.89 12.97
CA GLU A 40 5.53 3.74 13.82
C GLU A 40 6.57 2.81 13.18
N TYR A 41 6.66 2.80 11.84
CA TYR A 41 7.54 1.93 11.07
C TYR A 41 8.40 2.75 10.11
N THR A 42 9.71 2.66 10.26
CA THR A 42 10.67 3.31 9.35
C THR A 42 10.55 2.77 7.92
N GLU A 43 10.24 1.50 7.78
CA GLU A 43 10.03 0.81 6.51
C GLU A 43 8.78 1.33 5.79
N ALA A 44 7.75 1.73 6.54
CA ALA A 44 6.56 2.36 5.98
C ALA A 44 6.87 3.75 5.41
N LEU A 45 7.84 4.49 5.95
CA LEU A 45 8.27 5.76 5.37
C LEU A 45 8.93 5.55 4.01
N THR A 46 9.81 4.55 3.89
CA THR A 46 10.45 4.17 2.63
C THR A 46 9.42 3.77 1.58
N LEU A 47 8.52 2.85 1.94
CA LEU A 47 7.45 2.40 1.05
C LEU A 47 6.50 3.55 0.67
N PHE A 48 6.13 4.43 1.61
CA PHE A 48 5.28 5.59 1.34
C PHE A 48 5.94 6.55 0.33
N ASN A 49 7.23 6.82 0.49
CA ASN A 49 7.97 7.70 -0.43
C ASN A 49 8.04 7.13 -1.85
N GLU A 50 8.13 5.80 -1.97
CA GLU A 50 8.10 5.11 -3.26
C GLU A 50 6.72 5.17 -3.91
N ILE A 51 5.65 4.86 -3.15
CA ILE A 51 4.31 4.77 -3.74
C ILE A 51 3.60 6.12 -3.92
N ARG A 52 4.08 7.21 -3.30
CA ARG A 52 3.37 8.52 -3.34
C ARG A 52 3.17 9.05 -4.76
N ALA A 53 4.13 8.77 -5.66
CA ALA A 53 4.11 9.20 -7.06
C ALA A 53 3.28 8.28 -7.97
N LEU A 54 2.98 7.06 -7.53
CA LEU A 54 2.23 6.07 -8.31
C LEU A 54 0.75 6.43 -8.36
N GLN A 55 0.10 6.19 -9.50
CA GLN A 55 -1.28 6.61 -9.73
C GLN A 55 -2.25 5.45 -9.89
N THR A 56 -1.75 4.23 -10.11
CA THR A 56 -2.57 3.05 -10.36
C THR A 56 -2.43 2.02 -9.24
N SER A 57 -3.49 1.24 -9.01
CA SER A 57 -3.46 0.11 -8.08
C SER A 57 -2.39 -0.91 -8.45
N ALA A 58 -2.20 -1.16 -9.75
CA ALA A 58 -1.23 -2.14 -10.25
C ALA A 58 0.21 -1.76 -9.91
N GLU A 59 0.59 -0.49 -10.12
CA GLU A 59 1.91 0.03 -9.75
C GLU A 59 2.15 -0.08 -8.24
N ILE A 60 1.16 0.27 -7.43
CA ILE A 60 1.25 0.19 -5.96
C ILE A 60 1.36 -1.26 -5.50
N ALA A 61 0.56 -2.17 -6.05
CA ALA A 61 0.63 -3.59 -5.74
C ALA A 61 2.00 -4.18 -6.10
N ALA A 62 2.56 -3.80 -7.26
CA ALA A 62 3.91 -4.20 -7.66
C ALA A 62 4.99 -3.65 -6.72
N ALA A 63 4.85 -2.42 -6.23
CA ALA A 63 5.77 -1.85 -5.25
C ALA A 63 5.73 -2.57 -3.91
N ILE A 64 4.53 -2.82 -3.37
CA ILE A 64 4.34 -3.56 -2.11
C ILE A 64 4.82 -5.00 -2.23
N GLY A 65 4.73 -5.63 -3.41
CA GLY A 65 5.22 -6.98 -3.66
C GLY A 65 6.74 -7.14 -3.61
N ARG A 66 7.51 -6.04 -3.61
CA ARG A 66 8.97 -6.06 -3.45
C ARG A 66 9.44 -6.06 -2.00
N TYR A 67 8.52 -5.85 -1.05
CA TYR A 67 8.74 -5.86 0.40
C TYR A 67 8.12 -7.12 1.02
#